data_AF-A0A938MAW2-F1
#
_entry.id   AF-A0A938MAW2-F1
#
_cell.length_a   1.000
_cell.length_b   1.000
_cell.length_c   1.000
_cell.angle_alpha   90.00
_cell.angle_beta   90.00
_cell.angle_gamma   90.00
#
_symmetry.space_group_name_H-M   'P 1'
#
loop_
_entity.id
_entity.type
_entity.pdbx_description
1 polymer ?
#
loop_
_entity_poly.entity_id
_entity_poly.type
_entity_poly.pdbx_seq_one_letter_code
_entity_poly.pdbx_strand_id
1 'polypeptide(L)'
;MSEWLTIQEAAAHLKVSKPTIYRWMRSGALTFYKMGSSTRFRRDQMDAVAQKMTGQAEAQEVRRKCSVCGNTEFVSGRVRSTGLMYFQPEKTKFLVATDSFVSVEAVACTACGNVDLFADPEKLARLKPKES
;
A
#
# COMPACT_ATOMS: atom_id res chain seq x y z
N MET A 1 -12.99 -22.21 -9.16
CA MET A 1 -12.51 -23.32 -10.01
C MET A 1 -11.14 -22.91 -10.53
N SER A 2 -10.08 -23.61 -10.14
CA SER A 2 -8.69 -23.17 -10.39
C SER A 2 -8.29 -23.46 -11.84
N GLU A 3 -8.28 -22.41 -12.66
CA GLU A 3 -7.93 -22.51 -14.09
C GLU A 3 -6.42 -22.40 -14.29
N TRP A 4 -5.86 -23.34 -15.06
CA TRP A 4 -4.46 -23.38 -15.44
C TRP A 4 -4.25 -22.61 -16.74
N LEU A 5 -3.45 -21.55 -16.69
CA LEU A 5 -3.16 -20.68 -17.83
C LEU A 5 -1.81 -21.01 -18.45
N THR A 6 -1.74 -20.93 -19.78
CA THR A 6 -0.49 -20.89 -20.55
C THR A 6 0.18 -19.53 -20.42
N ILE A 7 1.43 -19.40 -20.91
CA ILE A 7 2.14 -18.11 -20.96
C ILE A 7 1.34 -17.05 -21.75
N GLN A 8 0.64 -17.45 -22.81
CA GLN A 8 -0.12 -16.51 -23.64
C GLN A 8 -1.36 -16.01 -22.90
N GLU A 9 -2.11 -16.91 -22.27
CA GLU A 9 -3.30 -16.57 -21.49
C GLU A 9 -2.93 -15.78 -20.24
N ALA A 10 -1.82 -16.11 -19.58
CA ALA A 10 -1.26 -15.34 -18.48
C ALA A 10 -0.97 -13.88 -18.87
N ALA A 11 -0.33 -13.69 -20.02
CA ALA A 11 -0.04 -12.35 -20.55
C ALA A 11 -1.31 -11.58 -20.88
N ALA A 12 -2.29 -12.23 -21.52
CA ALA A 12 -3.59 -11.63 -21.84
C ALA A 12 -4.39 -11.29 -20.57
N HIS A 13 -4.38 -12.17 -19.57
CA HIS A 13 -5.10 -11.99 -18.31
C HIS A 13 -4.60 -10.77 -17.53
N LEU A 14 -3.27 -10.65 -17.38
CA LEU A 14 -2.64 -9.52 -16.70
C LEU A 14 -2.51 -8.27 -17.61
N LYS A 15 -2.91 -8.37 -18.88
CA LYS A 15 -2.77 -7.31 -19.90
C LYS A 15 -1.32 -6.79 -20.03
N VAL A 16 -0.35 -7.71 -19.98
CA VAL A 16 1.09 -7.41 -20.14
C VAL A 16 1.68 -8.18 -21.33
N SER A 17 2.90 -7.82 -21.73
CA SER A 17 3.61 -8.52 -22.80
C SER A 17 4.22 -9.85 -22.32
N LYS A 18 4.35 -10.85 -23.22
CA LYS A 18 5.03 -12.13 -22.92
C LYS A 18 6.46 -11.94 -22.36
N PRO A 19 7.28 -10.99 -22.86
CA PRO A 19 8.59 -10.71 -22.26
C PRO A 19 8.52 -10.30 -20.78
N THR A 20 7.47 -9.59 -20.36
CA THR A 20 7.27 -9.23 -18.94
C THR A 20 6.99 -10.47 -18.09
N ILE A 21 6.17 -11.40 -18.57
CA ILE A 21 5.97 -12.70 -17.90
C ILE A 21 7.29 -13.45 -17.77
N TYR A 22 8.09 -13.56 -18.84
CA TYR A 22 9.40 -14.20 -18.78
C TYR A 22 10.38 -13.49 -17.83
N ARG A 23 10.35 -12.14 -17.76
CA ARG A 23 11.15 -11.38 -16.81
C ARG A 23 10.77 -11.72 -15.37
N TRP A 24 9.47 -11.76 -15.05
CA TRP A 24 8.99 -12.11 -13.71
C TRP A 24 9.24 -13.55 -13.33
N MET A 25 9.20 -14.49 -14.29
CA MET A 25 9.64 -15.87 -14.06
C MET A 25 11.12 -15.93 -13.69
N ARG A 26 11.99 -15.18 -14.39
CA ARG A 26 13.44 -15.14 -14.11
C ARG A 26 13.76 -14.46 -12.78
N SER A 27 13.00 -13.43 -12.40
CA SER A 27 13.20 -12.72 -11.13
C SER A 27 12.52 -13.40 -9.94
N GLY A 28 11.78 -14.50 -10.15
CA GLY A 28 11.00 -15.16 -9.10
C GLY A 28 9.78 -14.38 -8.62
N ALA A 29 9.37 -13.32 -9.33
CA ALA A 29 8.22 -12.50 -8.95
C ALA A 29 6.87 -13.18 -9.26
N LEU A 30 6.85 -14.18 -10.15
CA LEU A 30 5.65 -14.90 -10.57
C LEU A 30 5.84 -16.41 -10.39
N THR A 31 4.96 -17.04 -9.61
CA THR A 31 4.93 -18.49 -9.42
C THR A 31 4.48 -19.19 -10.69
N PHE A 32 5.25 -20.19 -11.14
CA PHE A 32 4.92 -21.02 -12.29
C PHE A 32 5.14 -22.49 -11.98
N TYR A 33 4.43 -23.35 -12.71
CA TYR A 33 4.47 -24.78 -12.54
C TYR A 33 4.93 -25.43 -13.84
N LYS A 34 5.85 -26.40 -13.72
CA LYS A 34 6.25 -27.25 -14.84
C LYS A 34 5.35 -28.47 -14.87
N MET A 35 4.56 -28.60 -15.93
CA MET A 35 3.71 -29.76 -16.21
C MET A 35 4.26 -30.44 -17.46
N GLY A 36 5.17 -31.39 -17.23
CA GLY A 36 5.98 -32.00 -18.30
C GLY A 36 6.83 -30.96 -19.02
N SER A 37 6.70 -30.88 -20.35
CA SER A 37 7.38 -29.88 -21.18
C SER A 37 6.72 -28.50 -21.15
N SER A 38 5.52 -28.39 -20.57
CA SER A 38 4.72 -27.16 -20.61
C SER A 38 4.82 -26.36 -19.32
N THR A 39 4.80 -25.03 -19.44
CA THR A 39 4.72 -24.12 -18.28
C THR A 39 3.29 -23.67 -18.08
N ARG A 40 2.82 -23.67 -16.84
CA ARG A 40 1.46 -23.30 -16.45
C ARG A 40 1.44 -22.37 -15.25
N PHE A 41 0.41 -21.53 -15.18
CA PHE A 41 0.15 -20.59 -14.08
C PHE A 41 -1.24 -20.87 -13.51
N ARG A 42 -1.40 -20.74 -12.20
CA ARG A 42 -2.75 -20.73 -11.62
C ARG A 42 -3.27 -19.31 -11.61
N ARG A 43 -4.49 -19.10 -12.12
CA ARG A 43 -5.09 -17.74 -12.20
C ARG A 43 -5.10 -17.02 -10.85
N ASP A 44 -5.46 -17.71 -9.78
CA ASP A 44 -5.55 -17.14 -8.42
C ASP A 44 -4.22 -16.63 -7.85
N GLN A 45 -3.09 -17.19 -8.28
CA GLN A 45 -1.77 -16.78 -7.84
C GLN A 45 -1.17 -15.68 -8.73
N MET A 46 -1.77 -15.40 -9.89
CA MET A 46 -1.27 -14.36 -10.79
C MET A 46 -1.56 -12.96 -10.27
N ASP A 47 -2.70 -12.75 -9.61
CA ASP A 47 -3.05 -11.44 -9.06
C ASP A 47 -2.12 -11.01 -7.92
N ALA A 48 -1.43 -11.96 -7.29
CA ALA A 48 -0.48 -11.68 -6.20
C ALA A 48 0.74 -10.84 -6.66
N VAL A 49 1.04 -10.81 -7.96
CA VAL A 49 2.13 -9.97 -8.50
C VAL A 49 1.70 -8.52 -8.70
N ALA A 50 0.39 -8.23 -8.66
CA ALA A 50 -0.12 -6.89 -8.76
C ALA A 50 0.13 -6.13 -7.44
N GLN A 51 1.07 -5.19 -7.48
CA GLN A 51 1.24 -4.26 -6.37
C GLN A 51 0.12 -3.21 -6.43
N LYS A 52 -0.73 -3.17 -5.40
CA LYS A 52 -1.69 -2.09 -5.24
C LYS A 52 -0.95 -0.80 -4.91
N MET A 53 -0.90 0.10 -5.88
CA MET A 53 -0.48 1.48 -5.66
C MET A 53 -1.74 2.31 -5.36
N THR A 54 -1.93 2.69 -4.10
CA THR A 54 -3.09 3.50 -3.69
C THR A 54 -2.98 4.88 -4.33
N GLY A 55 -3.97 5.24 -5.17
CA GLY A 55 -4.05 6.57 -5.75
C GLY A 55 -4.35 7.64 -4.71
N GLN A 56 -3.95 8.89 -4.96
CA GLN A 56 -4.14 10.01 -4.01
C GLN A 56 -5.62 10.21 -3.63
N ALA A 57 -6.55 10.08 -4.59
CA ALA A 57 -7.98 10.20 -4.35
C ALA A 57 -8.51 9.09 -3.42
N GLU A 58 -8.07 7.84 -3.63
CA GLU A 58 -8.44 6.72 -2.78
C GLU A 58 -7.84 6.87 -1.37
N ALA A 59 -6.59 7.33 -1.27
CA ALA A 59 -5.93 7.59 0.01
C ALA A 59 -6.64 8.70 0.82
N GLN A 60 -7.10 9.77 0.14
CA GLN A 60 -7.89 10.83 0.78
C GLN A 60 -9.26 10.33 1.23
N GLU A 61 -9.87 9.42 0.48
CA GLU A 61 -11.17 8.83 0.81
C GLU A 61 -11.09 7.94 2.07
N VAL A 62 -9.94 7.33 2.38
CA VAL A 62 -9.71 6.64 3.67
C VAL A 62 -9.85 7.60 4.85
N ARG A 63 -9.46 8.88 4.71
CA ARG A 63 -9.67 9.88 5.77
C ARG A 63 -11.14 10.18 6.05
N ARG A 64 -12.05 9.79 5.15
CA ARG A 64 -13.49 10.09 5.24
C ARG A 64 -14.32 8.95 5.83
N LYS A 65 -13.70 7.85 6.22
CA LYS A 65 -14.39 6.68 6.78
C LYS A 65 -13.54 6.01 7.85
N CYS A 66 -14.19 5.58 8.92
CA CYS A 66 -13.52 5.09 10.11
C CYS A 66 -12.75 3.83 9.75
N SER A 67 -11.47 3.78 10.12
CA SER A 67 -10.60 2.65 9.80
C SER A 67 -11.06 1.32 10.42
N VAL A 68 -11.92 1.38 11.46
CA VAL A 68 -12.44 0.22 12.18
C VAL A 68 -13.82 -0.21 11.70
N CYS A 69 -14.80 0.70 11.62
CA CYS A 69 -16.19 0.34 11.34
C CYS A 69 -16.75 0.89 10.03
N GLY A 70 -15.99 1.71 9.29
CA GLY A 70 -16.42 2.32 8.04
C GLY A 70 -17.40 3.49 8.17
N ASN A 71 -17.78 3.89 9.38
CA ASN A 71 -18.63 5.06 9.62
C ASN A 71 -17.99 6.35 9.06
N THR A 72 -18.80 7.26 8.54
CA THR A 72 -18.33 8.50 7.88
C THR A 72 -18.48 9.75 8.73
N GLU A 73 -19.07 9.62 9.92
CA GLU A 73 -19.27 10.73 10.85
C GLU A 73 -18.19 10.77 11.92
N PHE A 74 -17.63 11.97 12.11
CA PHE A 74 -16.47 12.18 12.96
C PHE A 74 -16.54 13.50 13.73
N VAL A 75 -15.81 13.54 14.84
CA VAL A 75 -15.50 14.75 15.59
C VAL A 75 -14.00 15.02 15.49
N SER A 76 -13.62 16.17 14.92
CA SER A 76 -12.22 16.60 14.88
C SER A 76 -11.72 16.98 16.28
N GLY A 77 -10.49 16.58 16.60
CA GLY A 77 -9.92 16.82 17.91
C GLY A 77 -8.40 16.83 17.92
N ARG A 78 -7.82 16.89 19.12
CA ARG A 78 -6.39 16.71 19.35
C ARG A 78 -6.21 15.68 20.44
N VAL A 79 -5.33 14.71 20.22
CA VAL A 79 -4.83 13.86 21.30
C VAL A 79 -3.92 14.73 22.16
N ARG A 80 -4.12 14.72 23.49
CA ARG A 80 -3.28 15.47 24.46
C ARG A 80 -2.55 14.50 25.38
N SER A 81 -1.29 14.81 25.67
CA SER A 81 -0.43 14.10 26.62
C SER A 81 0.31 15.15 27.46
N THR A 82 0.75 14.76 28.66
CA THR A 82 1.64 15.57 29.51
C THR A 82 3.08 15.55 29.03
N GLY A 83 3.41 14.65 28.10
CA GLY A 83 4.69 14.56 27.41
C GLY A 83 4.54 14.62 25.89
N LEU A 84 5.63 14.36 25.20
CA LEU A 84 5.69 14.47 23.75
C LEU A 84 4.91 13.35 23.06
N MET A 85 4.00 13.72 22.15
CA MET A 85 3.40 12.80 21.18
C MET A 85 3.82 13.25 19.79
N TYR A 86 4.83 12.58 19.25
CA TYR A 86 5.33 12.85 17.90
C TYR A 86 5.35 11.56 17.10
N PHE A 87 4.95 11.67 15.83
CA PHE A 87 5.35 10.70 14.84
C PHE A 87 6.74 11.08 14.31
N GLN A 88 7.73 10.24 14.55
CA GLN A 88 9.08 10.39 14.04
C GLN A 88 9.46 9.15 13.23
N PRO A 89 9.73 9.27 11.92
CA PRO A 89 10.24 8.15 11.13
C PRO A 89 11.58 7.64 11.69
N GLU A 90 11.76 6.32 11.76
CA GLU A 90 13.01 5.69 12.23
C GLU A 90 14.23 6.03 11.36
N LYS A 91 13.99 6.28 10.07
CA LYS A 91 15.02 6.68 9.10
C LYS A 91 14.54 7.88 8.30
N THR A 92 15.30 8.97 8.36
CA THR A 92 15.10 10.15 7.53
C THR A 92 16.30 10.28 6.57
N LYS A 93 16.14 11.02 5.46
CA LYS A 93 17.31 11.32 4.60
C LYS A 93 18.37 12.09 5.40
N PHE A 94 19.64 11.73 5.22
CA PHE A 94 20.78 12.24 6.01
C PHE A 94 21.04 13.77 5.92
N LEU A 95 20.32 14.49 5.04
CA LEU A 95 20.52 15.91 4.73
C LEU A 95 19.18 16.67 4.54
N VAL A 96 18.15 16.41 5.35
CA VAL A 96 16.94 17.26 5.32
C VAL A 96 17.15 18.45 6.26
N ALA A 97 17.21 19.67 5.72
CA ALA A 97 17.33 20.92 6.49
C ALA A 97 16.06 21.31 7.28
N THR A 98 15.10 20.39 7.43
CA THR A 98 13.85 20.57 8.17
C THR A 98 13.79 19.57 9.32
N ASP A 99 13.14 19.94 10.42
CA ASP A 99 12.92 19.01 11.53
C ASP A 99 12.22 17.72 11.07
N SER A 100 12.46 16.62 11.80
CA SER A 100 11.89 15.31 11.52
C SER A 100 10.46 15.14 12.06
N PHE A 101 9.89 16.15 12.72
CA PHE A 101 8.59 16.04 13.36
C PHE A 101 7.46 16.19 12.35
N VAL A 102 6.58 15.20 12.25
CA VAL A 102 5.43 15.28 11.35
C VAL A 102 4.19 15.69 12.16
N SER A 103 3.46 16.71 11.68
CA SER A 103 2.19 17.10 12.27
C SER A 103 1.17 15.97 12.12
N VAL A 104 0.36 15.77 13.16
CA VAL A 104 -0.68 14.74 13.22
C VAL A 104 -2.01 15.38 13.56
N GLU A 105 -3.01 15.14 12.73
CA GLU A 105 -4.42 15.47 12.97
C GLU A 105 -5.14 14.26 13.59
N ALA A 106 -6.18 14.50 14.40
CA ALA A 106 -6.97 13.46 15.02
C ALA A 106 -8.47 13.64 14.77
N VAL A 107 -9.17 12.54 14.49
CA VAL A 107 -10.63 12.51 14.40
C VAL A 107 -11.16 11.32 15.22
N ALA A 108 -12.26 11.52 15.94
CA ALA A 108 -12.94 10.48 16.70
C ALA A 108 -14.24 10.08 15.99
N CYS A 109 -14.42 8.78 15.74
CA CYS A 109 -15.63 8.22 15.14
C CYS A 109 -16.81 8.33 16.12
N THR A 110 -17.93 8.92 15.66
CA THR A 110 -19.14 9.11 16.49
C THR A 110 -19.86 7.80 16.81
N ALA A 111 -19.69 6.76 15.98
CA ALA A 111 -20.39 5.49 16.13
C ALA A 111 -19.66 4.49 17.04
N CYS A 112 -18.34 4.34 16.91
CA CYS A 112 -17.57 3.32 17.64
C CYS A 112 -16.49 3.88 18.58
N GLY A 113 -16.26 5.20 18.58
CA GLY A 113 -15.27 5.85 19.43
C GLY A 113 -13.80 5.68 19.00
N ASN A 114 -13.51 4.99 17.88
CA ASN A 114 -12.15 4.89 17.36
C ASN A 114 -11.57 6.28 17.03
N VAL A 115 -10.30 6.50 17.36
CA VAL A 115 -9.57 7.73 17.04
C VAL A 115 -8.56 7.45 15.95
N ASP A 116 -8.78 8.04 14.77
CA ASP A 116 -7.84 7.96 13.66
C ASP A 116 -6.85 9.14 13.72
N LEU A 117 -5.57 8.81 13.53
CA LEU A 117 -4.47 9.77 13.49
C LEU A 117 -3.91 9.86 12.08
N PHE A 118 -3.87 11.07 11.54
CA PHE A 118 -3.42 11.34 10.18
C PHE A 118 -2.19 12.24 10.19
N ALA A 119 -1.06 11.68 9.80
CA ALA A 119 0.17 12.43 9.55
C ALA A 119 0.11 13.19 8.22
N ASP A 120 0.86 14.29 8.10
CA ASP A 120 1.04 15.03 6.85
C ASP A 120 1.77 14.17 5.79
N PRO A 121 1.07 13.71 4.74
CA PRO A 121 1.65 12.83 3.72
C PRO A 121 2.70 13.54 2.86
N GLU A 122 2.61 14.87 2.68
CA GLU A 122 3.59 15.62 1.91
C GLU A 122 4.92 15.73 2.65
N LYS A 123 4.88 16.04 3.95
CA LYS A 123 6.09 16.06 4.78
C LYS A 123 6.70 14.66 4.87
N LEU A 124 5.89 13.61 5.01
CA LEU A 124 6.36 12.22 4.99
C LEU A 124 7.07 11.86 3.68
N ALA A 125 6.52 12.24 2.52
CA ALA A 125 7.13 11.97 1.23
C ALA A 125 8.51 12.64 1.08
N ARG A 126 8.71 13.82 1.66
CA ARG A 126 10.00 14.53 1.68
C ARG A 126 11.02 13.81 2.57
N LEU A 127 10.58 13.34 3.75
CA LEU A 127 11.42 12.68 4.75
C LEU A 127 11.79 11.23 4.40
N LYS A 128 10.93 10.49 3.68
CA LYS A 128 11.16 9.08 3.32
C LYS A 128 12.49 8.92 2.54
N PRO A 129 13.41 8.03 2.96
CA PRO A 129 14.60 7.68 2.18
C PRO A 129 14.21 7.17 0.79
N LYS A 130 15.01 7.46 -0.25
CA LYS A 130 14.86 6.72 -1.52
C LYS A 130 15.30 5.27 -1.22
N GLU A 131 14.41 4.31 -1.44
CA GLU A 131 14.80 2.89 -1.44
C GLU A 131 15.84 2.71 -2.55
N SER A 132 17.04 2.28 -2.14
CA SER A 132 18.18 1.92 -2.99
C SER A 132 18.01 0.53 -3.57
#